data_AF-A0A6L3VZD9-F1
#
_entry.id   AF-A0A6L3VZD9-F1
#
_cell.length_a   1.000
_cell.length_b   1.000
_cell.length_c   1.000
_cell.angle_alpha   90.00
_cell.angle_beta   90.00
_cell.angle_gamma   90.00
#
_symmetry.space_group_name_H-M   'P 1'
#
loop_
_entity.id
_entity.type
_entity.pdbx_description
1 polymer ?
#
loop_
_entity_poly.entity_id
_entity_poly.type
_entity_poly.pdbx_seq_one_letter_code
_entity_poly.pdbx_strand_id
1 'polypeptide(L)'
;MMTTVAGFSGSSMTALLVVFGLGMAAGNLVAGRYAGRRLMPSLYVFLAGLTIVLTLFVMTAHSKVLAACTLFLLGLFGFVTVPALQMRILDKAAGAPTLASALNLSAFNIANALGAFLGGTVIRAGFGYTGPNAIGAVLAATGLALAICSGLVDARAKEAIAR
;
A
#
# COMPACT_ATOMS: atom_id res chain seq x y z
N MET A 1 15.61 -2.46 10.15
CA MET A 1 15.65 -3.64 9.25
C MET A 1 16.77 -3.55 8.23
N MET A 2 16.84 -2.51 7.38
CA MET A 2 17.89 -2.45 6.34
C MET A 2 19.31 -2.42 6.92
N THR A 3 19.54 -1.68 7.99
CA THR A 3 20.84 -1.69 8.70
C THR A 3 21.00 -2.93 9.58
N THR A 4 20.03 -3.17 10.47
CA THR A 4 20.13 -4.18 11.52
C THR A 4 19.93 -5.63 11.09
N VAL A 5 19.19 -5.89 10.00
CA VAL A 5 18.87 -7.24 9.51
C VAL A 5 19.57 -7.51 8.18
N ALA A 6 19.43 -6.60 7.21
CA ALA A 6 20.09 -6.75 5.91
C ALA A 6 21.58 -6.38 5.94
N GLY A 7 22.06 -5.72 7.01
CA GLY A 7 23.48 -5.39 7.18
C GLY A 7 24.00 -4.25 6.31
N PHE A 8 23.12 -3.37 5.80
CA PHE A 8 23.56 -2.14 5.13
C PHE A 8 24.21 -1.17 6.12
N SER A 9 25.17 -0.38 5.65
CA SER A 9 25.69 0.74 6.45
C SER A 9 24.64 1.85 6.55
N GLY A 10 24.74 2.68 7.60
CA GLY A 10 23.87 3.85 7.74
C GLY A 10 23.95 4.82 6.56
N SER A 11 25.14 4.96 5.95
CA SER A 11 25.37 5.81 4.77
C SER A 11 24.62 5.34 3.51
N SER A 12 24.28 4.05 3.41
CA SER A 12 23.50 3.53 2.28
C SER A 12 22.01 3.90 2.32
N MET A 13 21.50 4.42 3.45
CA MET A 13 20.07 4.72 3.60
C MET A 13 19.56 5.72 2.57
N THR A 14 20.33 6.77 2.26
CA THR A 14 19.96 7.75 1.23
C THR A 14 19.76 7.07 -0.13
N ALA A 15 20.68 6.19 -0.53
CA ALA A 15 20.57 5.44 -1.78
C ALA A 15 19.38 4.49 -1.78
N LEU A 16 19.10 3.82 -0.66
CA LEU A 16 17.92 2.96 -0.51
C LEU A 16 16.61 3.75 -0.59
N LEU A 17 16.56 4.96 -0.04
CA LEU A 17 15.41 5.85 -0.17
C LEU A 17 15.22 6.32 -1.63
N VAL A 18 16.30 6.51 -2.38
CA VAL A 18 16.22 6.75 -3.83
C VAL A 18 15.64 5.53 -4.55
N VAL A 19 16.08 4.32 -4.24
CA VAL A 19 15.52 3.08 -4.82
C VAL A 19 14.03 2.95 -4.51
N PHE A 20 13.62 3.18 -3.26
CA PHE A 20 12.22 3.21 -2.86
C PHE A 20 11.43 4.29 -3.63
N GLY A 21 12.00 5.49 -3.76
CA GLY A 21 11.42 6.61 -4.51
C GLY A 21 11.24 6.32 -6.00
N LEU A 22 12.21 5.68 -6.64
CA LEU A 22 12.10 5.23 -8.03
C LEU A 22 10.98 4.19 -8.19
N GLY A 23 10.86 3.26 -7.22
CA GLY A 23 9.75 2.33 -7.15
C GLY A 23 8.41 3.05 -7.11
N MET A 24 8.24 4.00 -6.18
CA MET A 24 7.01 4.80 -6.06
C MET A 24 6.69 5.58 -7.34
N ALA A 25 7.68 6.22 -7.97
CA ALA A 25 7.49 6.95 -9.21
C ALA A 25 7.00 6.03 -10.34
N ALA A 26 7.65 4.87 -10.52
CA ALA A 26 7.24 3.87 -11.50
C ALA A 26 5.83 3.32 -11.20
N GLY A 27 5.55 3.01 -9.94
CA GLY A 27 4.22 2.57 -9.49
C GLY A 27 3.14 3.58 -9.85
N ASN A 28 3.33 4.85 -9.51
CA ASN A 28 2.36 5.91 -9.78
C ASN A 28 2.11 6.13 -11.28
N LEU A 29 3.14 6.00 -12.12
CA LEU A 29 2.99 6.03 -13.59
C LEU A 29 2.14 4.86 -14.10
N VAL A 30 2.43 3.65 -13.65
CA VAL A 30 1.65 2.44 -13.98
C VAL A 30 0.20 2.62 -13.50
N ALA A 31 0.01 3.07 -12.26
CA ALA A 31 -1.30 3.34 -11.67
C ALA A 31 -2.13 4.30 -12.52
N GLY A 32 -1.59 5.47 -12.86
CA GLY A 32 -2.28 6.47 -13.66
C GLY A 32 -2.75 5.92 -15.01
N ARG A 33 -1.97 5.01 -15.62
CA ARG A 33 -2.30 4.39 -16.90
C ARG A 33 -3.42 3.34 -16.80
N TYR A 34 -3.44 2.53 -15.75
CA TYR A 34 -4.34 1.37 -15.61
C TYR A 34 -5.57 1.65 -14.72
N ALA A 35 -5.40 2.38 -13.61
CA ALA A 35 -6.48 2.71 -12.67
C ALA A 35 -7.58 3.57 -13.32
N GLY A 36 -7.21 4.45 -14.27
CA GLY A 36 -8.17 5.25 -15.03
C GLY A 36 -9.09 4.47 -15.97
N ARG A 37 -8.75 3.20 -16.30
CA ARG A 37 -9.57 2.35 -17.18
C ARG A 37 -10.42 1.35 -16.42
N ARG A 38 -9.86 0.73 -15.38
CA ARG A 38 -10.52 -0.32 -14.57
C ARG A 38 -10.08 -0.21 -13.12
N LEU A 39 -10.74 0.69 -12.39
CA LEU A 39 -10.36 1.05 -11.02
C LEU A 39 -10.33 -0.15 -10.06
N MET A 40 -11.42 -0.93 -9.97
CA MET A 40 -11.52 -2.06 -9.04
C MET A 40 -10.52 -3.19 -9.34
N PRO A 41 -10.42 -3.71 -10.58
CA PRO A 41 -9.39 -4.70 -10.91
C PRO A 41 -7.97 -4.22 -10.61
N SER A 42 -7.67 -2.95 -10.90
CA SER A 42 -6.36 -2.37 -10.59
C SER A 42 -6.11 -2.37 -9.08
N LEU A 43 -7.10 -1.94 -8.28
CA LEU A 43 -7.00 -1.95 -6.82
C LEU A 43 -6.70 -3.34 -6.26
N TYR A 44 -7.33 -4.39 -6.81
CA TYR A 44 -7.07 -5.77 -6.39
C TYR A 44 -5.65 -6.20 -6.69
N VAL A 45 -5.16 -5.92 -7.91
CA VAL A 45 -3.78 -6.25 -8.31
C VAL A 45 -2.77 -5.54 -7.42
N PHE A 46 -2.97 -4.25 -7.13
CA PHE A 46 -2.03 -3.49 -6.31
C PHE A 46 -2.04 -3.94 -4.85
N LEU A 47 -3.21 -4.18 -4.24
CA LEU A 47 -3.30 -4.68 -2.87
C LEU A 47 -2.77 -6.11 -2.73
N ALA A 48 -3.03 -6.98 -3.70
CA ALA A 48 -2.45 -8.33 -3.73
C ALA A 48 -0.93 -8.29 -3.88
N GLY A 49 -0.42 -7.48 -4.82
CA GLY A 49 1.01 -7.28 -5.00
C GLY A 49 1.68 -6.71 -3.75
N LEU A 50 1.08 -5.72 -3.10
CA LEU A 50 1.58 -5.15 -1.85
C LEU A 50 1.63 -6.20 -0.72
N THR A 51 0.59 -7.02 -0.59
CA THR A 51 0.53 -8.12 0.39
C THR A 51 1.66 -9.12 0.17
N ILE A 52 1.86 -9.54 -1.08
CA ILE A 52 2.92 -10.48 -1.46
C ILE A 52 4.29 -9.86 -1.17
N VAL A 53 4.52 -8.61 -1.59
CA VAL A 53 5.80 -7.92 -1.39
C VAL A 53 6.12 -7.78 0.09
N LEU A 54 5.17 -7.36 0.93
CA LEU A 54 5.37 -7.22 2.38
C LEU A 54 5.67 -8.57 3.03
N THR A 55 4.99 -9.64 2.60
CA THR A 55 5.24 -11.00 3.08
C THR A 55 6.63 -11.48 2.69
N LEU A 56 7.02 -11.31 1.42
CA LEU A 56 8.35 -11.66 0.92
C LEU A 56 9.44 -10.84 1.62
N PHE A 57 9.17 -9.59 1.98
CA PHE A 57 10.16 -8.72 2.59
C PHE A 57 10.62 -9.20 3.96
N VAL A 58 9.78 -9.96 4.68
CA VAL A 58 10.19 -10.62 5.94
C VAL A 58 11.35 -11.59 5.69
N MET A 59 11.34 -12.31 4.57
CA MET A 59 12.38 -13.27 4.19
C MET A 59 13.56 -12.57 3.51
N THR A 60 13.29 -11.71 2.53
CA THR A 60 14.35 -11.06 1.73
C THR A 60 15.18 -10.05 2.51
N ALA A 61 14.69 -9.59 3.67
CA ALA A 61 15.43 -8.74 4.60
C ALA A 61 16.79 -9.31 5.04
N HIS A 62 17.04 -10.61 4.88
CA HIS A 62 18.30 -11.25 5.27
C HIS A 62 19.37 -11.23 4.17
N SER A 63 19.06 -10.72 2.98
CA SER A 63 20.00 -10.57 1.86
C SER A 63 19.96 -9.15 1.33
N LYS A 64 21.13 -8.48 1.26
CA LYS A 64 21.24 -7.08 0.82
C LYS A 64 20.57 -6.83 -0.54
N VAL A 65 20.89 -7.68 -1.51
CA VAL A 65 20.39 -7.53 -2.89
C VAL A 65 18.88 -7.76 -2.92
N LEU A 66 18.40 -8.84 -2.31
CA LEU A 66 16.96 -9.15 -2.30
C LEU A 66 16.16 -8.10 -1.51
N ALA A 67 16.69 -7.59 -0.40
CA ALA A 67 16.07 -6.52 0.36
C ALA A 67 15.95 -5.24 -0.46
N ALA A 68 17.00 -4.84 -1.20
CA ALA A 68 16.95 -3.66 -2.06
C ALA A 68 15.94 -3.83 -3.21
N CYS A 69 15.89 -5.00 -3.85
CA CYS A 69 14.89 -5.31 -4.88
C CYS A 69 13.47 -5.28 -4.30
N THR A 70 13.27 -5.85 -3.11
CA THR A 70 11.95 -5.88 -2.46
C THR A 70 11.54 -4.49 -1.99
N LEU A 71 12.48 -3.65 -1.58
CA LEU A 71 12.23 -2.25 -1.26
C LEU A 71 11.75 -1.46 -2.48
N PHE A 72 12.35 -1.68 -3.65
CA PHE A 72 11.87 -1.09 -4.90
C PHE A 72 10.42 -1.52 -5.18
N LEU A 73 10.14 -2.83 -5.09
CA LEU A 73 8.79 -3.37 -5.28
C LEU A 73 7.81 -2.82 -4.23
N LEU A 74 8.25 -2.62 -2.99
CA LEU A 74 7.44 -2.01 -1.95
C LEU A 74 7.04 -0.59 -2.34
N GLY A 75 7.97 0.20 -2.88
CA GLY A 75 7.65 1.51 -3.45
C GLY A 75 6.65 1.42 -4.60
N LEU A 76 6.87 0.47 -5.51
CA LEU A 76 6.03 0.26 -6.69
C LEU A 76 4.58 -0.08 -6.35
N PHE A 77 4.34 -0.91 -5.34
CA PHE A 77 2.98 -1.34 -4.96
C PHE A 77 2.36 -0.49 -3.84
N GLY A 78 3.17 0.18 -3.01
CA GLY A 78 2.74 0.76 -1.73
C GLY A 78 1.90 2.03 -1.82
N PHE A 79 2.18 2.91 -2.79
CA PHE A 79 1.54 4.23 -2.87
C PHE A 79 0.53 4.41 -4.01
N VAL A 80 0.41 3.38 -4.85
CA VAL A 80 -0.40 3.40 -6.06
C VAL A 80 -1.89 3.59 -5.79
N THR A 81 -2.38 3.01 -4.70
CA THR A 81 -3.82 2.95 -4.40
C THR A 81 -4.37 4.30 -3.93
N VAL A 82 -3.53 5.19 -3.40
CA VAL A 82 -3.92 6.46 -2.77
C VAL A 82 -4.60 7.43 -3.76
N PRO A 83 -3.96 7.83 -4.88
CA PRO A 83 -4.58 8.77 -5.81
C PRO A 83 -5.80 8.19 -6.53
N ALA A 84 -5.79 6.89 -6.82
CA ALA A 84 -6.90 6.21 -7.49
C ALA A 84 -8.17 6.18 -6.63
N LEU A 85 -8.03 5.88 -5.33
CA LEU A 85 -9.14 5.93 -4.37
C LEU A 85 -9.62 7.35 -4.13
N GLN A 86 -8.69 8.32 -4.07
CA GLN A 86 -9.04 9.74 -3.92
C GLN A 86 -9.93 10.23 -5.06
N MET A 87 -9.56 9.95 -6.32
CA MET A 87 -10.40 10.29 -7.48
C MET A 87 -11.79 9.65 -7.38
N ARG A 88 -11.88 8.37 -7.00
CA ARG A 88 -13.17 7.67 -6.85
C ARG A 88 -14.08 8.32 -5.80
N ILE A 89 -13.51 8.73 -4.67
CA ILE A 89 -14.27 9.39 -3.59
C ILE A 89 -14.81 10.72 -4.09
N LEU A 90 -14.00 11.50 -4.81
CA LEU A 90 -14.40 12.78 -5.39
C LEU A 90 -15.53 12.60 -6.43
N ASP A 91 -15.42 11.61 -7.31
CA ASP A 91 -16.46 11.30 -8.31
C ASP A 91 -17.80 10.93 -7.66
N LYS A 92 -17.77 10.29 -6.48
CA LYS A 92 -18.98 9.90 -5.73
C LYS A 92 -19.55 11.02 -4.87
N ALA A 93 -18.82 12.10 -4.64
CA ALA A 93 -19.19 13.19 -3.73
C ALA A 93 -19.53 14.49 -4.49
N ALA A 94 -20.38 14.41 -5.53
CA ALA A 94 -20.72 15.53 -6.41
C ALA A 94 -21.26 16.78 -5.69
N GLY A 95 -21.88 16.62 -4.52
CA GLY A 95 -22.42 17.74 -3.72
C GLY A 95 -21.42 18.38 -2.75
N ALA A 96 -20.27 17.74 -2.46
CA ALA A 96 -19.31 18.24 -1.46
C ALA A 96 -17.86 17.74 -1.70
N PRO A 97 -17.26 18.00 -2.88
CA PRO A 97 -15.94 17.46 -3.25
C PRO A 97 -14.82 17.94 -2.32
N THR A 98 -14.88 19.18 -1.83
CA THR A 98 -13.87 19.73 -0.89
C THR A 98 -13.88 18.99 0.44
N LEU A 99 -15.08 18.70 0.98
CA LEU A 99 -15.23 17.94 2.23
C LEU A 99 -14.76 16.50 2.06
N ALA A 100 -15.10 15.87 0.93
CA ALA A 100 -14.67 14.52 0.60
C ALA A 100 -13.13 14.42 0.45
N SER A 101 -12.51 15.40 -0.20
CA SER A 101 -11.04 15.51 -0.30
C SER A 101 -10.40 15.65 1.08
N ALA A 102 -10.93 16.53 1.93
CA ALA A 102 -10.43 16.75 3.29
C ALA A 102 -10.52 15.47 4.12
N LEU A 103 -11.65 14.77 4.09
CA LEU A 103 -11.83 13.48 4.78
C LEU A 103 -10.85 12.42 4.30
N ASN A 104 -10.61 12.32 2.99
CA ASN A 104 -9.64 11.37 2.44
C ASN A 104 -8.22 11.67 2.93
N LEU A 105 -7.82 12.96 2.97
CA LEU A 105 -6.51 13.36 3.47
C LEU A 105 -6.38 13.12 4.99
N SER A 106 -7.44 13.37 5.77
CA SER A 106 -7.48 13.04 7.20
C SER A 106 -7.36 11.53 7.43
N ALA A 107 -8.10 10.72 6.68
CA ALA A 107 -8.02 9.26 6.76
C ALA A 107 -6.61 8.75 6.44
N PHE A 108 -5.95 9.32 5.42
CA PHE A 108 -4.56 9.00 5.09
C PHE A 108 -3.59 9.34 6.23
N ASN A 109 -3.75 10.50 6.88
CA ASN A 109 -2.93 10.87 8.04
C ASN A 109 -3.16 9.94 9.23
N ILE A 110 -4.41 9.56 9.52
CA ILE A 110 -4.74 8.57 10.56
C ILE A 110 -4.09 7.23 10.22
N ALA A 111 -4.14 6.78 8.96
CA ALA A 111 -3.48 5.56 8.52
C ALA A 111 -1.97 5.60 8.73
N ASN A 112 -1.29 6.71 8.42
CA ASN A 112 0.14 6.88 8.69
C ASN A 112 0.46 6.83 10.19
N ALA A 113 -0.35 7.50 11.01
CA ALA A 113 -0.18 7.49 12.47
C ALA A 113 -0.38 6.07 13.04
N LEU A 114 -1.43 5.37 12.62
CA LEU A 114 -1.69 3.98 13.02
C LEU A 114 -0.59 3.03 12.53
N GLY A 115 -0.11 3.20 11.30
CA GLY A 115 0.99 2.41 10.76
C GLY A 115 2.28 2.56 11.56
N ALA A 116 2.64 3.80 11.91
CA ALA A 116 3.80 4.09 12.75
C ALA A 116 3.62 3.52 14.18
N PHE A 117 2.43 3.69 14.77
CA PHE A 117 2.10 3.16 16.09
C PHE A 117 2.18 1.63 16.14
N LEU A 118 1.55 0.94 15.18
CA LEU A 118 1.56 -0.52 15.11
C LEU A 118 2.97 -1.06 14.83
N GLY A 119 3.70 -0.44 13.90
CA GLY A 119 5.08 -0.81 13.60
C GLY A 119 6.00 -0.68 14.82
N GLY A 120 5.90 0.44 15.55
CA GLY A 120 6.65 0.64 16.79
C GLY A 120 6.24 -0.34 17.90
N THR A 121 4.94 -0.61 18.05
CA THR A 121 4.40 -1.54 19.05
C THR A 121 4.90 -2.96 18.82
N VAL A 122 4.91 -3.43 17.56
CA VAL A 122 5.40 -4.77 17.22
C VAL A 122 6.89 -4.92 17.45
N ILE A 123 7.69 -3.89 17.15
CA ILE A 123 9.12 -3.89 17.52
C ILE A 123 9.28 -3.96 19.04
N ARG A 124 8.52 -3.14 19.80
CA ARG A 124 8.57 -3.11 21.26
C ARG A 124 8.12 -4.43 21.90
N ALA A 125 7.16 -5.13 21.28
CA ALA A 125 6.69 -6.44 21.73
C ALA A 125 7.68 -7.59 21.44
N GLY A 126 8.82 -7.32 20.81
CA GLY A 126 9.89 -8.30 20.62
C GLY A 126 9.84 -9.08 19.31
N PHE A 127 8.94 -8.74 18.38
CA PHE A 127 8.83 -9.41 17.07
C PHE A 127 9.94 -9.02 16.06
N GLY A 128 10.92 -8.22 16.49
CA GLY A 128 12.07 -7.83 15.69
C GLY A 128 11.75 -6.79 14.60
N TYR A 129 12.77 -6.45 13.80
CA TYR A 129 12.69 -5.39 12.80
C TYR A 129 11.94 -5.77 11.52
N THR A 130 11.67 -7.05 11.29
CA THR A 130 10.83 -7.54 10.19
C THR A 130 9.35 -7.58 10.56
N GLY A 131 9.01 -7.55 11.86
CA GLY A 131 7.63 -7.58 12.37
C GLY A 131 6.69 -6.51 11.75
N PRO A 132 7.12 -5.25 11.56
CA PRO A 132 6.29 -4.26 10.87
C PRO A 132 5.85 -4.66 9.47
N ASN A 133 6.70 -5.38 8.71
CA ASN A 133 6.33 -5.86 7.37
C ASN A 133 5.26 -6.95 7.45
N ALA A 134 5.33 -7.84 8.45
CA ALA A 134 4.31 -8.86 8.67
C ALA A 134 2.95 -8.24 9.02
N ILE A 135 2.91 -7.25 9.92
CA ILE A 135 1.68 -6.50 10.21
C ILE A 135 1.17 -5.77 8.97
N GLY A 136 2.07 -5.12 8.22
CA GLY A 136 1.72 -4.47 6.97
C GLY A 136 1.07 -5.43 5.98
N ALA A 137 1.59 -6.65 5.86
CA ALA A 137 1.01 -7.69 5.00
C ALA A 137 -0.42 -8.06 5.43
N VAL A 138 -0.67 -8.22 6.74
CA VAL A 138 -2.02 -8.50 7.26
C VAL A 138 -2.98 -7.34 6.98
N LEU A 139 -2.54 -6.09 7.17
CA LEU A 139 -3.34 -4.91 6.88
C LEU A 139 -3.66 -4.79 5.37
N ALA A 140 -2.67 -5.03 4.51
CA ALA A 140 -2.84 -5.03 3.06
C ALA A 140 -3.82 -6.14 2.61
N ALA A 141 -3.70 -7.34 3.16
CA ALA A 141 -4.61 -8.46 2.89
C ALA A 141 -6.04 -8.16 3.34
N THR A 142 -6.20 -7.51 4.50
CA THR A 142 -7.50 -7.07 5.01
C THR A 142 -8.11 -6.03 4.07
N GLY A 143 -7.31 -5.06 3.61
CA GLY A 143 -7.73 -4.08 2.60
C GLY A 143 -8.16 -4.73 1.29
N LEU A 144 -7.44 -5.76 0.84
CA LEU A 144 -7.81 -6.54 -0.36
C LEU A 144 -9.16 -7.23 -0.18
N ALA A 145 -9.37 -7.89 0.96
CA ALA A 145 -10.64 -8.56 1.27
C ALA A 145 -11.81 -7.58 1.27
N LEU A 146 -11.65 -6.41 1.89
CA LEU A 146 -12.66 -5.35 1.90
C LEU A 146 -12.94 -4.82 0.49
N ALA A 147 -11.90 -4.62 -0.33
CA ALA A 147 -12.05 -4.16 -1.70
C ALA A 147 -12.83 -5.19 -2.57
N ILE A 148 -12.56 -6.49 -2.39
CA ILE A 148 -13.28 -7.56 -3.06
C ILE A 148 -14.75 -7.56 -2.63
N CYS A 149 -15.02 -7.53 -1.32
CA CYS A 149 -16.38 -7.45 -0.78
C CYS A 149 -17.15 -6.25 -1.34
N SER A 150 -16.54 -5.06 -1.38
CA SER A 150 -17.14 -3.87 -1.97
C SER A 150 -17.47 -4.05 -3.45
N GLY A 151 -16.58 -4.65 -4.24
CA GLY A 151 -16.85 -4.91 -5.66
C GLY A 151 -17.97 -5.92 -5.90
N LEU A 152 -18.08 -6.94 -5.04
CA LEU A 152 -19.17 -7.92 -5.10
C LEU A 152 -20.53 -7.29 -4.77
N VAL A 153 -20.58 -6.38 -3.79
CA VAL A 153 -21.80 -5.64 -3.44
C VAL A 153 -22.22 -4.72 -4.59
N ASP A 154 -21.28 -3.99 -5.20
CA ASP A 154 -21.56 -3.12 -6.36
C ASP A 154 -22.09 -3.91 -7.56
N ALA A 155 -21.60 -5.14 -7.79
CA ALA A 155 -22.06 -6.01 -8.87
C ALA A 155 -23.51 -6.49 -8.66
N ARG A 156 -23.84 -6.94 -7.44
CA ARG A 156 -25.19 -7.41 -7.08
C ARG A 156 -26.24 -6.30 -7.19
N ALA A 157 -25.89 -5.08 -6.79
CA ALA A 157 -26.81 -3.93 -6.91
C ALA A 157 -27.17 -3.63 -8.37
N LYS A 158 -26.21 -3.76 -9.30
CA LYS A 158 -26.47 -3.57 -10.74
C LYS A 158 -27.36 -4.66 -11.33
N GLU A 159 -27.17 -5.92 -10.93
CA GLU A 159 -28.02 -7.03 -11.38
C GLU A 159 -29.46 -6.90 -10.89
N ALA A 160 -29.68 -6.38 -9.68
CA ALA A 160 -31.02 -6.17 -9.13
C ALA A 160 -31.81 -5.06 -9.85
N ILE A 161 -31.13 -4.03 -10.36
CA ILE A 161 -31.75 -2.94 -11.14
C ILE A 161 -32.05 -3.37 -12.59
N ALA A 162 -31.30 -4.36 -13.11
CA ALA A 162 -31.48 -4.86 -14.47
C ALA A 162 -32.61 -5.91 -14.61
N ARG A 163 -33.21 -6.35 -13.50
CA ARG A 163 -34.39 -7.21 -13.45
C ARG A 163 -35.64 -6.39 -13.22
#